data_AF-A0A3L2YBT3-F1
#
_entry.id   AF-A0A3L2YBT3-F1
#
_cell.length_a   1.000
_cell.length_b   1.000
_cell.length_c   1.000
_cell.angle_alpha   90.00
_cell.angle_beta   90.00
_cell.angle_gamma   90.00
#
_symmetry.space_group_name_H-M   'P 1'
#
loop_
_entity.id
_entity.type
_entity.pdbx_description
1 polymer ?
#
loop_
_entity_poly.entity_id
_entity_poly.type
_entity_poly.pdbx_seq_one_letter_code
_entity_poly.pdbx_strand_id
1 'polypeptide(L)' 'MTELARKIVAGVGGADNIVSLMHCATRLRFKLKDESKAQAE' A
#
# COMPACT_ATOMS: atom_id res chain seq x y z
N MET A 1 7.25 4.60 -15.05
CA MET A 1 7.69 3.94 -13.79
C MET A 1 6.83 4.27 -12.57
N THR A 2 6.14 5.42 -12.52
CA THR A 2 5.40 5.89 -11.33
C THR A 2 3.92 5.52 -11.27
N GLU A 3 3.32 5.11 -12.39
CA GLU A 3 1.88 4.79 -12.44
C GLU A 3 1.51 3.56 -11.61
N LEU A 4 2.35 2.51 -11.64
CA LEU A 4 2.13 1.30 -10.86
C LEU A 4 2.16 1.62 -9.36
N ALA A 5 3.17 2.37 -8.91
CA ALA A 5 3.30 2.78 -7.51
C ALA A 5 2.09 3.63 -7.06
N ARG A 6 1.63 4.56 -7.91
CA ARG A 6 0.43 5.37 -7.61
C ARG A 6 -0.83 4.52 -7.49
N LYS A 7 -1.00 3.51 -8.36
CA LYS A 7 -2.13 2.57 -8.28
C LYS A 7 -2.09 1.72 -7.01
N ILE A 8 -0.91 1.22 -6.63
CA ILE A 8 -0.73 0.46 -5.38
C ILE A 8 -1.10 1.34 -4.17
N VAL A 9 -0.57 2.57 -4.11
CA VAL A 9 -0.86 3.51 -3.02
C VAL A 9 -2.35 3.88 -2.98
N ALA A 10 -3.00 4.06 -4.13
CA ALA A 10 -4.44 4.30 -4.20
C ALA A 10 -5.26 3.09 -3.71
N GLY A 11 -4.86 1.87 -4.09
CA GLY A 11 -5.54 0.62 -3.71
C GLY A 11 -5.47 0.32 -2.21
N VAL A 12 -4.40 0.75 -1.52
CA VAL A 12 -4.28 0.60 -0.06
C VAL A 12 -4.98 1.72 0.74
N GLY A 13 -5.78 2.56 0.10
CA GLY A 13 -6.51 3.66 0.75
C GLY A 13 -5.78 5.00 0.77
N GLY A 14 -4.72 5.16 -0.02
CA GLY A 14 -3.95 6.39 -0.16
C GLY A 14 -2.72 6.46 0.74
N ALA A 15 -1.85 7.43 0.47
CA ALA A 15 -0.59 7.61 1.22
C ALA A 15 -0.83 7.93 2.70
N ASP A 16 -1.92 8.62 3.04
CA ASP A 16 -2.27 8.93 4.43
C ASP A 16 -2.64 7.68 5.24
N ASN A 17 -3.11 6.62 4.57
CA ASN A 17 -3.46 5.35 5.21
C ASN A 17 -2.24 4.46 5.50
N ILE A 18 -1.06 4.77 4.96
CA ILE A 18 0.16 3.97 5.15
C ILE A 18 0.91 4.50 6.37
N VAL A 19 1.04 3.68 7.41
CA VAL A 19 1.88 3.94 8.59
C VAL A 19 3.34 3.66 8.28
N SER A 20 3.61 2.54 7.60
CA SER A 20 4.97 2.15 7.25
C SER A 20 4.98 1.13 6.12
N LEU A 21 6.09 1.09 5.37
CA LEU A 21 6.34 0.14 4.28
C LEU A 21 7.62 -0.64 4.60
N MET A 22 7.53 -1.96 4.57
CA MET A 22 8.69 -2.85 4.61
C MET A 22 8.70 -3.71 3.35
N HIS A 23 9.86 -3.95 2.77
CA HIS A 23 9.99 -4.79 1.58
C HIS A 23 10.98 -5.93 1.81
N CYS A 24 10.66 -7.09 1.25
CA CYS A 24 11.58 -8.20 1.03
C CYS A 24 11.69 -8.46 -0.48
N ALA A 25 12.52 -9.44 -0.87
CA ALA A 25 12.77 -9.75 -2.29
C ALA A 25 11.49 -10.02 -3.12
N THR A 26 10.43 -10.56 -2.51
CA THR A 26 9.20 -10.96 -3.23
C THR A 26 7.91 -10.39 -2.63
N ARG A 27 7.99 -9.62 -1.55
CA ARG A 27 6.79 -9.11 -0.83
C ARG A 27 6.99 -7.67 -0.39
N LEU A 28 5.97 -6.86 -0.64
CA LEU A 28 5.79 -5.54 -0.06
C LEU A 28 4.79 -5.67 1.09
N ARG A 29 5.22 -5.34 2.31
CA ARG A 29 4.39 -5.35 3.51
C ARG A 29 4.04 -3.90 3.86
N PHE A 30 2.77 -3.56 3.73
CA PHE A 30 2.25 -2.26 4.15
C PHE A 30 1.64 -2.39 5.54
N LYS A 31 2.00 -1.48 6.44
CA LYS A 31 1.30 -1.30 7.71
C LYS A 31 0.32 -0.16 7.52
N LEU A 32 -0.98 -0.46 7.60
CA LEU A 32 -2.04 0.52 7.38
C LEU A 32 -2.60 1.03 8.69
N LYS A 33 -3.17 2.25 8.68
CA LYS A 33 -3.96 2.76 9.82
C LYS A 33 -5.32 2.08 9.86
N ASP A 34 -5.92 1.90 8.68
CA ASP A 34 -7.27 1.38 8.50
C ASP A 34 -7.25 0.33 7.38
N GLU A 35 -7.33 -0.95 7.78
CA GLU A 35 -7.25 -2.09 6.85
C GLU A 35 -8.53 -2.23 6.01
N SER A 36 -9.67 -1.71 6.47
CA SER A 36 -10.94 -1.76 5.72
C SER A 36 -10.95 -0.89 4.47
N LYS A 37 -10.03 0.08 4.39
CA LYS A 37 -9.85 0.94 3.19
C LYS A 37 -8.92 0.32 2.15
N ALA A 38 -8.30 -0.82 2.45
CA ALA A 38 -7.45 -1.52 1.50
C ALA A 38 -8.28 -2.45 0.62
N GLN A 39 -8.15 -2.30 -0.70
CA GLN A 39 -8.71 -3.24 -1.67
C GLN A 39 -7.61 -4.25 -2.03
N ALA A 40 -7.53 -5.33 -1.26
CA ALA A 40 -6.70 -6.48 -1.58
C ALA A 40 -7.55 -7.56 -2.25
N GLU A 41 -7.53 -7.59 -3.59
CA GLU A 41 -8.01 -8.70 -4.41
C GLU A 41 -6.85 -9.30 -5.20
#